data_AF-A0A2R7K301-F1
#
_entry.id   AF-A0A2R7K301-F1
#
_cell.length_a   1.000
_cell.length_b   1.000
_cell.length_c   1.000
_cell.angle_alpha   90.00
_cell.angle_beta   90.00
_cell.angle_gamma   90.00
#
_symmetry.space_group_name_H-M   'P 1'
#
loop_
_entity.id
_entity.type
_entity.pdbx_description
1 polymer ?
#
loop_
_entity_poly.entity_id
_entity_poly.type
_entity_poly.pdbx_seq_one_letter_code
_entity_poly.pdbx_strand_id
1 'polypeptide(L)'
;LAKEIFGFTHNRFEGVGCQGSGGILLVKPFLGAEDDHKPLLKQAEHAAPGFYEIELKNGIKASFAVNKQTGIHHYTLPAGQKGFSIDLGHTFNNAFVGEEHRIAGTALKGWIEAKTTCHVGNYKVYYNLSFNQPVEWKELGKHQLVAVPANGVQELELRVDISSVSTEYAVKSSKVKLSFEAAKVKSAKAWDELLSVVEVKGDAQRERLFYSLLYRTIQSPYTISEPDGAYRAVNGSLQKSQQPRYHGWAIWDNYKTQLPLLSILYPERYGDMVGSIANLYPYGKKDFAGRQEPSNTVRSEHAMVVLLDAVKKGYQIDFPAIKDSVLAEAGRLDFTKPDKALEACYDLWALAGLLKSTGDQAQAEHYLDKAITYKKFWLKDFKDLSRNDVDRMGARSLYQGTIRQYRWAVPFDVKGLVELAGGQQAFTDQLDDFFDHDYFNRANEPDLQSQTLYIASNTPWKYQSWVHKLAVDTVIQHYFNDNSRGIGSFIDRIYKNEPKAYIRTMDDDAGAMSGWFVLAGIGLQPACVGAPVYYLNVPLFESITIGKGNKAFRIEVKNFGPDQAFIQRVSLNGKLLDRTWITH
;
A
#
# COMPACT_ATOMS: atom_id res chain seq x y z
N LEU A 1 -2.40 -2.45 23.27
CA LEU A 1 -3.46 -1.89 22.40
C LEU A 1 -4.07 -0.65 23.06
N ALA A 2 -4.63 0.29 22.29
CA ALA A 2 -5.21 1.54 22.81
C ALA A 2 -6.28 1.26 23.88
N LYS A 3 -6.31 2.05 24.96
CA LYS A 3 -7.32 1.93 26.05
C LYS A 3 -8.45 2.95 25.91
N GLU A 4 -8.18 4.04 25.20
CA GLU A 4 -9.05 5.19 25.01
C GLU A 4 -9.47 5.27 23.55
N ILE A 5 -10.76 5.51 23.31
CA ILE A 5 -11.36 5.57 21.98
C ILE A 5 -12.12 6.89 21.85
N PHE A 6 -11.73 7.72 20.89
CA PHE A 6 -12.34 9.04 20.69
C PHE A 6 -13.61 9.01 19.83
N GLY A 7 -13.84 7.90 19.11
CA GLY A 7 -14.99 7.65 18.25
C GLY A 7 -14.60 6.80 17.04
N PHE A 8 -15.46 6.76 16.04
CA PHE A 8 -15.34 5.88 14.88
C PHE A 8 -15.42 6.70 13.58
N THR A 9 -14.39 6.61 12.74
CA THR A 9 -14.24 7.37 11.48
C THR A 9 -14.39 6.48 10.25
N HIS A 10 -14.66 7.07 9.09
CA HIS A 10 -15.13 6.33 7.90
C HIS A 10 -14.16 6.34 6.71
N ASN A 11 -12.93 6.80 6.91
CA ASN A 11 -11.84 6.55 5.98
C ASN A 11 -10.49 6.56 6.70
N ARG A 12 -9.48 5.92 6.09
CA ARG A 12 -8.07 5.96 6.50
C ARG A 12 -7.21 5.56 5.31
N PHE A 13 -5.97 6.02 5.25
CA PHE A 13 -4.97 5.43 4.37
C PHE A 13 -4.03 4.56 5.21
N GLU A 14 -3.98 3.26 4.91
CA GLU A 14 -3.24 2.28 5.68
C GLU A 14 -1.73 2.42 5.50
N GLY A 15 -1.02 2.38 6.63
CA GLY A 15 0.42 2.20 6.67
C GLY A 15 1.25 3.36 6.13
N VAL A 16 0.65 4.52 5.82
CA VAL A 16 1.39 5.67 5.27
C VAL A 16 1.99 6.57 6.35
N GLY A 17 3.13 7.18 6.03
CA GLY A 17 3.82 8.12 6.92
C GLY A 17 3.12 9.48 7.13
N CYS A 18 3.89 10.49 7.54
CA CYS A 18 3.39 11.85 7.83
C CYS A 18 2.26 11.90 8.88
N GLN A 19 2.31 11.01 9.88
CA GLN A 19 1.27 10.84 10.93
C GLN A 19 -0.08 10.31 10.42
N GLY A 20 -0.10 9.76 9.19
CA GLY A 20 -1.30 9.22 8.56
C GLY A 20 -2.22 10.30 7.98
N SER A 21 -3.34 9.85 7.41
CA SER A 21 -4.36 10.70 6.79
C SER A 21 -5.71 9.99 6.75
N GLY A 22 -6.78 10.77 6.53
CA GLY A 22 -8.15 10.27 6.65
C GLY A 22 -8.80 10.74 7.96
N GLY A 23 -9.58 9.86 8.58
CA GLY A 23 -10.27 10.16 9.83
C GLY A 23 -11.52 11.01 9.66
N ILE A 24 -12.08 11.13 8.45
CA ILE A 24 -13.29 11.94 8.23
C ILE A 24 -14.53 11.28 8.84
N LEU A 25 -15.55 12.10 9.08
CA LEU A 25 -16.87 11.68 9.57
C LEU A 25 -16.74 10.87 10.87
N LEU A 26 -16.42 11.57 11.97
CA LEU A 26 -16.29 10.95 13.28
C LEU A 26 -17.68 10.80 13.91
N VAL A 27 -18.01 9.58 14.34
CA VAL A 27 -19.21 9.26 15.12
C VAL A 27 -18.80 8.77 16.49
N LYS A 28 -19.32 9.38 17.56
CA LYS A 28 -19.07 8.97 18.94
C LYS A 28 -20.39 8.82 19.71
N PRO A 29 -20.73 7.62 20.20
CA PRO A 29 -21.86 7.47 21.11
C PRO A 29 -21.52 8.03 22.50
N PHE A 30 -22.50 8.61 23.19
CA PHE A 30 -22.34 9.09 24.57
C PHE A 30 -23.58 8.78 25.44
N LEU A 31 -23.39 8.82 26.76
CA LEU A 31 -24.45 8.73 27.76
C LEU A 31 -24.56 10.05 28.51
N GLY A 32 -25.75 10.39 28.98
CA GLY A 32 -26.06 11.68 29.61
C GLY A 32 -26.82 12.62 28.66
N ALA A 33 -27.03 13.85 29.12
CA ALA A 33 -27.75 14.89 28.37
C ALA A 33 -26.96 15.41 27.16
N GLU A 34 -25.63 15.33 27.24
CA GLU A 34 -24.68 15.86 26.26
C GLU A 34 -23.39 15.02 26.25
N ASP A 35 -22.57 15.20 25.23
CA ASP A 35 -21.25 14.57 25.13
C ASP A 35 -20.28 15.24 26.12
N ASP A 36 -19.70 14.46 27.03
CA ASP A 36 -18.74 14.95 28.01
C ASP A 36 -17.33 15.19 27.43
N HIS A 37 -17.16 14.95 26.12
CA HIS A 37 -15.93 15.07 25.35
C HIS A 37 -14.76 14.20 25.86
N LYS A 38 -15.01 13.27 26.79
CA LYS A 38 -13.99 12.34 27.28
C LYS A 38 -13.88 11.13 26.36
N PRO A 39 -12.69 10.49 26.26
CA PRO A 39 -12.57 9.26 25.51
C PRO A 39 -13.44 8.15 26.09
N LEU A 40 -13.98 7.31 25.21
CA LEU A 40 -14.63 6.06 25.59
C LEU A 40 -13.56 5.08 26.06
N LEU A 41 -13.76 4.48 27.23
CA LEU A 41 -12.81 3.54 27.82
C LEU A 41 -13.11 2.12 27.34
N LYS A 42 -12.16 1.51 26.62
CA LYS A 42 -12.29 0.13 26.13
C LYS A 42 -12.28 -0.88 27.28
N GLN A 43 -13.20 -1.83 27.21
CA GLN A 43 -13.26 -3.01 28.07
C GLN A 43 -12.77 -4.26 27.32
N ALA A 44 -13.34 -4.52 26.13
CA ALA A 44 -12.98 -5.65 25.28
C ALA A 44 -13.13 -5.25 23.80
N GLU A 45 -12.42 -5.94 22.91
CA GLU A 45 -12.60 -5.80 21.46
C GLU A 45 -12.32 -7.12 20.75
N HIS A 46 -12.86 -7.25 19.56
CA HIS A 46 -12.54 -8.32 18.64
C HIS A 46 -12.63 -7.80 17.20
N ALA A 47 -11.76 -8.31 16.34
CA ALA A 47 -11.60 -7.86 14.97
C ALA A 47 -11.36 -9.04 14.04
N ALA A 48 -11.97 -8.99 12.86
CA ALA A 48 -11.77 -9.94 11.79
C ALA A 48 -11.87 -9.21 10.43
N PRO A 49 -11.41 -9.79 9.31
CA PRO A 49 -11.57 -9.17 8.00
C PRO A 49 -13.03 -8.75 7.73
N GLY A 50 -13.25 -7.44 7.57
CA GLY A 50 -14.58 -6.86 7.31
C GLY A 50 -15.48 -6.64 8.53
N PHE A 51 -15.01 -6.91 9.75
CA PHE A 51 -15.78 -6.81 10.99
C PHE A 51 -14.96 -6.30 12.18
N TYR A 52 -15.56 -5.46 13.02
CA TYR A 52 -15.00 -5.02 14.29
C TYR A 52 -16.09 -4.97 15.36
N GLU A 53 -15.78 -5.33 16.60
CA GLU A 53 -16.66 -5.14 17.75
C GLU A 53 -15.89 -4.66 18.97
N ILE A 54 -16.55 -3.84 19.78
CA ILE A 54 -15.98 -3.24 20.98
C ILE A 54 -17.02 -3.16 22.10
N GLU A 55 -16.57 -3.47 23.31
CA GLU A 55 -17.30 -3.24 24.55
C GLU A 55 -16.61 -2.11 25.34
N LEU A 56 -17.40 -1.19 25.86
CA LEU A 56 -16.93 -0.02 26.60
C LEU A 56 -17.32 -0.12 28.08
N LYS A 57 -16.47 0.41 28.96
CA LYS A 57 -16.66 0.35 30.42
C LYS A 57 -17.94 1.01 30.92
N ASN A 58 -18.51 1.93 30.15
CA ASN A 58 -19.79 2.58 30.46
C ASN A 58 -21.01 1.75 30.02
N GLY A 59 -20.81 0.53 29.52
CA GLY A 59 -21.87 -0.41 29.14
C GLY A 59 -22.32 -0.31 27.68
N ILE A 60 -21.78 0.62 26.88
CA ILE A 60 -22.04 0.68 25.44
C ILE A 60 -21.32 -0.49 24.74
N LYS A 61 -22.02 -1.17 23.85
CA LYS A 61 -21.42 -2.10 22.88
C LYS A 61 -21.64 -1.59 21.47
N ALA A 62 -20.62 -1.71 20.63
CA ALA A 62 -20.69 -1.31 19.23
C ALA A 62 -20.09 -2.41 18.34
N SER A 63 -20.75 -2.72 17.24
CA SER A 63 -20.27 -3.65 16.22
C SER A 63 -20.36 -3.00 14.84
N PHE A 64 -19.41 -3.31 13.97
CA PHE A 64 -19.21 -2.65 12.69
C PHE A 64 -19.02 -3.71 11.61
N ALA A 65 -19.80 -3.62 10.54
CA ALA A 65 -19.67 -4.46 9.36
C ALA A 65 -19.57 -3.58 8.12
N VAL A 66 -18.72 -3.97 7.17
CA VAL A 66 -18.54 -3.23 5.91
C VAL A 66 -18.86 -4.10 4.70
N ASN A 67 -19.46 -3.52 3.67
CA ASN A 67 -19.63 -4.16 2.37
C ASN A 67 -19.48 -3.11 1.26
N LYS A 68 -18.34 -3.13 0.57
CA LYS A 68 -17.96 -2.12 -0.43
C LYS A 68 -18.03 -0.71 0.18
N GLN A 69 -18.74 0.23 -0.46
CA GLN A 69 -18.90 1.61 0.01
C GLN A 69 -19.89 1.82 1.18
N THR A 70 -20.39 0.75 1.79
CA THR A 70 -21.35 0.82 2.92
C THR A 70 -20.71 0.31 4.20
N GLY A 71 -20.74 1.14 5.25
CA GLY A 71 -20.50 0.73 6.64
C GLY A 71 -21.81 0.72 7.44
N ILE A 72 -21.99 -0.30 8.28
CA ILE A 72 -23.15 -0.46 9.17
C ILE A 72 -22.65 -0.65 10.60
N HIS A 73 -23.14 0.21 11.48
CA HIS A 73 -22.87 0.20 12.92
C HIS A 73 -24.10 -0.34 13.63
N HIS A 74 -23.90 -1.25 14.57
CA HIS A 74 -24.92 -1.74 15.48
C HIS A 74 -24.52 -1.36 16.90
N TYR A 75 -25.39 -0.66 17.63
CA TYR A 75 -25.13 -0.20 18.99
C TYR A 75 -26.14 -0.76 19.98
N THR A 76 -25.63 -1.38 21.04
CA THR A 76 -26.37 -1.68 22.27
C THR A 76 -26.04 -0.61 23.31
N LEU A 77 -27.06 0.12 23.77
CA LEU A 77 -26.94 1.30 24.63
C LEU A 77 -27.64 1.08 25.98
N PRO A 78 -26.99 1.38 27.12
CA PRO A 78 -27.62 1.36 28.44
C PRO A 78 -28.87 2.26 28.53
N ALA A 79 -29.76 2.00 29.49
CA ALA A 79 -30.90 2.87 29.78
C ALA A 79 -30.45 4.28 30.24
N GLY A 80 -31.30 5.29 30.03
CA GLY A 80 -31.01 6.69 30.37
C GLY A 80 -30.88 7.60 29.14
N GLN A 81 -30.50 8.86 29.37
CA GLN A 81 -30.22 9.82 28.31
C GLN A 81 -28.95 9.44 27.56
N LYS A 82 -28.94 9.64 26.24
CA LYS A 82 -27.87 9.22 25.34
C LYS A 82 -27.95 9.97 24.01
N GLY A 83 -26.89 9.89 23.22
CA GLY A 83 -26.88 10.40 21.87
C GLY A 83 -25.62 10.02 21.10
N PHE A 84 -25.48 10.59 19.91
CA PHE A 84 -24.33 10.43 19.04
C PHE A 84 -23.79 11.80 18.66
N SER A 85 -22.54 12.08 19.02
CA SER A 85 -21.80 13.21 18.48
C SER A 85 -21.30 12.85 17.09
N ILE A 86 -21.53 13.74 16.14
CA ILE A 86 -21.08 13.63 14.76
C ILE A 86 -20.22 14.85 14.48
N ASP A 87 -18.94 14.62 14.19
CA ASP A 87 -17.99 15.68 13.86
C ASP A 87 -17.56 15.52 12.40
N LEU A 88 -18.05 16.45 11.57
CA LEU A 88 -17.73 16.55 10.13
C LEU A 88 -16.41 17.29 9.89
N GLY A 89 -15.91 18.00 10.90
CA GLY A 89 -14.61 18.69 10.92
C GLY A 89 -13.44 17.79 11.31
N HIS A 90 -13.70 16.63 11.92
CA HIS A 90 -12.64 15.74 12.38
C HIS A 90 -11.84 15.16 11.21
N THR A 91 -10.52 15.21 11.35
CA THR A 91 -9.54 14.62 10.44
C THR A 91 -8.30 14.22 11.22
N PHE A 92 -7.58 13.20 10.77
CA PHE A 92 -6.24 12.96 11.28
C PHE A 92 -5.29 14.08 10.84
N ASN A 93 -4.30 14.37 11.68
CA ASN A 93 -3.26 15.38 11.43
C ASN A 93 -3.80 16.80 11.12
N ASN A 94 -4.97 17.19 11.64
CA ASN A 94 -5.58 18.51 11.37
C ASN A 94 -5.72 18.82 9.86
N ALA A 95 -6.09 17.81 9.07
CA ALA A 95 -6.18 17.88 7.62
C ALA A 95 -7.51 18.46 7.10
N PHE A 96 -8.43 18.92 7.94
CA PHE A 96 -9.73 19.43 7.51
C PHE A 96 -9.62 20.62 6.55
N VAL A 97 -10.45 20.63 5.50
CA VAL A 97 -10.54 21.73 4.52
C VAL A 97 -11.93 22.36 4.54
N GLY A 98 -12.97 21.55 4.47
CA GLY A 98 -14.34 22.05 4.48
C GLY A 98 -15.37 20.93 4.35
N GLU A 99 -16.63 21.26 4.60
CA GLU A 99 -17.75 20.34 4.46
C GLU A 99 -19.03 21.10 4.08
N GLU A 100 -20.00 20.36 3.56
CA GLU A 100 -21.39 20.79 3.46
C GLU A 100 -22.28 19.62 3.86
N HIS A 101 -23.35 19.89 4.60
CA HIS A 101 -24.30 18.88 5.01
C HIS A 101 -25.74 19.37 4.96
N ARG A 102 -26.65 18.40 4.88
CA ARG A 102 -28.09 18.62 4.98
C ARG A 102 -28.75 17.48 5.75
N ILE A 103 -29.58 17.84 6.72
CA ILE A 103 -30.47 16.92 7.43
C ILE A 103 -31.70 16.63 6.56
N ALA A 104 -32.09 15.36 6.48
CA ALA A 104 -33.29 14.89 5.80
C ALA A 104 -33.90 13.70 6.56
N GLY A 105 -34.82 13.98 7.48
CA GLY A 105 -35.44 12.96 8.33
C GLY A 105 -34.41 12.31 9.26
N THR A 106 -34.21 11.00 9.13
CA THR A 106 -33.21 10.25 9.92
C THR A 106 -31.80 10.27 9.32
N ALA A 107 -31.60 11.01 8.22
CA ALA A 107 -30.35 11.04 7.48
C ALA A 107 -29.65 12.41 7.54
N LEU A 108 -28.32 12.35 7.51
CA LEU A 108 -27.40 13.46 7.30
C LEU A 108 -26.58 13.13 6.05
N LYS A 109 -26.63 13.99 5.03
CA LYS A 109 -25.93 13.76 3.76
C LYS A 109 -25.16 14.99 3.34
N GLY A 110 -24.06 14.79 2.63
CA GLY A 110 -23.15 15.88 2.34
C GLY A 110 -21.84 15.45 1.73
N TRP A 111 -20.85 16.33 1.82
CA TRP A 111 -19.46 16.04 1.45
C TRP A 111 -18.50 16.59 2.48
N ILE A 112 -17.35 15.93 2.62
CA ILE A 112 -16.22 16.39 3.45
C ILE A 112 -14.99 16.43 2.54
N GLU A 113 -14.25 17.54 2.61
CA GLU A 113 -12.96 17.73 1.96
C GLU A 113 -11.86 17.77 3.02
N ALA A 114 -10.80 17.02 2.77
CA ALA A 114 -9.62 16.95 3.64
C ALA A 114 -8.35 16.93 2.80
N LYS A 115 -7.24 17.32 3.41
CA LYS A 115 -5.92 17.21 2.81
C LYS A 115 -5.50 15.74 2.76
N THR A 116 -4.80 15.37 1.69
CA THR A 116 -4.21 14.04 1.53
C THR A 116 -3.03 13.83 2.48
N THR A 117 -2.43 12.63 2.48
CA THR A 117 -1.19 12.34 3.21
C THR A 117 -0.12 13.42 2.98
N CYS A 118 0.59 13.80 4.04
CA CYS A 118 1.59 14.87 4.06
C CYS A 118 1.07 16.28 3.69
N HIS A 119 -0.25 16.50 3.64
CA HIS A 119 -0.88 17.79 3.36
C HIS A 119 -0.59 18.41 1.98
N VAL A 120 -0.13 17.61 1.02
CA VAL A 120 0.26 18.12 -0.30
C VAL A 120 -0.94 18.43 -1.18
N GLY A 121 -1.93 17.53 -1.20
CA GLY A 121 -3.15 17.63 -1.99
C GLY A 121 -4.42 17.69 -1.14
N ASN A 122 -5.57 17.67 -1.81
CA ASN A 122 -6.89 17.56 -1.19
C ASN A 122 -7.69 16.44 -1.87
N TYR A 123 -8.58 15.81 -1.12
CA TYR A 123 -9.56 14.86 -1.63
C TYR A 123 -10.94 15.13 -1.02
N LYS A 124 -11.99 14.73 -1.74
CA LYS A 124 -13.39 14.92 -1.33
C LYS A 124 -14.14 13.60 -1.29
N VAL A 125 -14.86 13.35 -0.20
CA VAL A 125 -15.73 12.19 -0.03
C VAL A 125 -17.16 12.68 0.19
N TYR A 126 -18.09 12.09 -0.55
CA TYR A 126 -19.52 12.32 -0.42
C TYR A 126 -20.12 11.22 0.45
N TYR A 127 -21.10 11.55 1.29
CA TYR A 127 -21.66 10.60 2.23
C TYR A 127 -23.19 10.73 2.39
N ASN A 128 -23.80 9.63 2.82
CA ASN A 128 -25.13 9.57 3.40
C ASN A 128 -25.07 8.74 4.69
N LEU A 129 -25.15 9.41 5.83
CA LEU A 129 -25.28 8.80 7.15
C LEU A 129 -26.77 8.73 7.50
N SER A 130 -27.26 7.59 7.98
CA SER A 130 -28.68 7.43 8.32
C SER A 130 -28.91 6.49 9.50
N PHE A 131 -29.86 6.83 10.36
CA PHE A 131 -30.33 5.98 11.43
C PHE A 131 -31.55 5.17 10.99
N ASN A 132 -31.64 3.92 11.47
CA ASN A 132 -32.80 3.05 11.21
C ASN A 132 -34.07 3.46 11.97
N GLN A 133 -33.96 4.41 12.90
CA GLN A 133 -35.04 4.92 13.74
C GLN A 133 -35.01 6.46 13.79
N PRO A 134 -36.11 7.13 14.15
CA PRO A 134 -36.15 8.57 14.33
C PRO A 134 -35.13 9.07 15.35
N VAL A 135 -34.44 10.16 15.01
CA VAL A 135 -33.53 10.89 15.89
C VAL A 135 -33.85 12.38 15.83
N GLU A 136 -33.68 13.07 16.95
CA GLU A 136 -33.70 14.53 17.02
C GLU A 136 -32.29 15.05 16.71
N TRP A 137 -32.20 15.92 15.71
CA TRP A 137 -30.93 16.54 15.31
C TRP A 137 -30.75 17.88 16.00
N LYS A 138 -29.53 18.12 16.51
CA LYS A 138 -29.09 19.41 17.05
C LYS A 138 -27.78 19.81 16.40
N GLU A 139 -27.77 20.94 15.72
CA GLU A 139 -26.53 21.54 15.19
C GLU A 139 -25.86 22.36 16.30
N LEU A 140 -24.60 22.04 16.60
CA LEU A 140 -23.82 22.71 17.65
C LEU A 140 -22.90 23.81 17.09
N GLY A 141 -22.85 23.96 15.77
CA GLY A 141 -21.88 24.80 15.07
C GLY A 141 -20.51 24.12 14.92
N LYS A 142 -19.57 24.79 14.25
CA LYS A 142 -18.20 24.28 13.98
C LYS A 142 -18.19 22.86 13.37
N HIS A 143 -19.12 22.56 12.46
CA HIS A 143 -19.24 21.27 11.78
C HIS A 143 -19.62 20.09 12.70
N GLN A 144 -20.15 20.37 13.89
CA GLN A 144 -20.56 19.38 14.88
C GLN A 144 -22.07 19.32 15.03
N LEU A 145 -22.58 18.09 15.10
CA LEU A 145 -23.99 17.78 15.27
C LEU A 145 -24.17 16.71 16.36
N VAL A 146 -25.36 16.70 16.95
CA VAL A 146 -25.82 15.63 17.83
C VAL A 146 -27.08 15.00 17.27
N ALA A 147 -27.12 13.68 17.25
CA ALA A 147 -28.33 12.89 17.00
C ALA A 147 -28.79 12.22 18.30
N VAL A 148 -29.99 12.55 18.77
CA VAL A 148 -30.58 12.00 20.00
C VAL A 148 -31.69 11.01 19.61
N PRO A 149 -31.55 9.70 19.89
CA PRO A 149 -32.62 8.75 19.66
C PRO A 149 -33.77 8.96 20.64
N ALA A 150 -34.96 8.45 20.28
CA ALA A 150 -36.13 8.50 21.17
C ALA A 150 -35.87 7.81 22.53
N ASN A 151 -36.57 8.27 23.56
CA ASN A 151 -36.49 7.67 24.89
C ASN A 151 -36.83 6.17 24.85
N GLY A 152 -36.03 5.36 25.56
CA GLY A 152 -36.21 3.91 25.63
C GLY A 152 -35.49 3.11 24.54
N VAL A 153 -34.92 3.75 23.51
CA VAL A 153 -34.10 3.06 22.49
C VAL A 153 -32.83 2.50 23.15
N GLN A 154 -32.66 1.18 23.07
CA GLN A 154 -31.47 0.46 23.57
C GLN A 154 -30.69 -0.22 22.44
N GLU A 155 -31.31 -0.43 21.28
CA GLU A 155 -30.68 -0.98 20.09
C GLU A 155 -30.87 -0.01 18.93
N LEU A 156 -29.79 0.30 18.22
CA LEU A 156 -29.80 1.26 17.12
C LEU A 156 -28.83 0.86 16.02
N GLU A 157 -29.26 0.99 14.78
CA GLU A 157 -28.38 0.84 13.61
C GLU A 157 -28.12 2.22 12.99
N LEU A 158 -26.84 2.49 12.73
CA LEU A 158 -26.39 3.65 11.96
C LEU A 158 -25.69 3.12 10.71
N ARG A 159 -26.07 3.65 9.55
CA ARG A 159 -25.49 3.29 8.27
C ARG A 159 -24.77 4.50 7.66
N VAL A 160 -23.59 4.27 7.11
CA VAL A 160 -22.82 5.27 6.35
C VAL A 160 -22.51 4.70 4.96
N ASP A 161 -23.05 5.36 3.94
CA ASP A 161 -22.72 5.09 2.55
C ASP A 161 -21.85 6.21 2.00
N ILE A 162 -20.74 5.86 1.32
CA ILE A 162 -19.79 6.83 0.77
C ILE A 162 -19.72 6.76 -0.76
N SER A 163 -19.26 7.85 -1.38
CA SER A 163 -18.96 7.92 -2.81
C SER A 163 -17.79 8.89 -3.07
N SER A 164 -16.96 8.56 -4.05
CA SER A 164 -15.94 9.48 -4.59
C SER A 164 -16.51 10.41 -5.68
N VAL A 165 -17.78 10.26 -6.04
CA VAL A 165 -18.40 10.94 -7.19
C VAL A 165 -19.37 12.02 -6.74
N SER A 166 -20.41 11.67 -5.99
CA SER A 166 -21.40 12.66 -5.53
C SER A 166 -22.28 12.16 -4.39
N THR A 167 -22.99 13.08 -3.74
CA THR A 167 -23.97 12.78 -2.68
C THR A 167 -25.12 11.91 -3.22
N GLU A 168 -25.52 12.10 -4.48
CA GLU A 168 -26.58 11.31 -5.11
C GLU A 168 -26.20 9.82 -5.21
N TYR A 169 -24.93 9.52 -5.50
CA TYR A 169 -24.44 8.14 -5.52
C TYR A 169 -24.34 7.53 -4.12
N ALA A 170 -23.92 8.30 -3.11
CA ALA A 170 -23.97 7.85 -1.71
C ALA A 170 -25.42 7.53 -1.27
N VAL A 171 -26.39 8.39 -1.62
CA VAL A 171 -27.82 8.14 -1.37
C VAL A 171 -28.37 6.97 -2.19
N LYS A 172 -27.90 6.75 -3.42
CA LYS A 172 -28.31 5.59 -4.22
C LYS A 172 -27.83 4.29 -3.58
N SER A 173 -26.62 4.27 -3.03
CA SER A 173 -26.06 3.12 -2.31
C SER A 173 -26.87 2.79 -1.05
N SER A 174 -27.34 3.80 -0.32
CA SER A 174 -28.15 3.60 0.90
C SER A 174 -29.52 2.97 0.67
N LYS A 175 -30.06 3.09 -0.54
CA LYS A 175 -31.34 2.44 -0.92
C LYS A 175 -31.22 0.92 -1.07
N VAL A 176 -30.01 0.37 -1.16
CA VAL A 176 -29.80 -1.07 -1.19
C VAL A 176 -30.00 -1.64 0.22
N LYS A 177 -31.15 -2.29 0.43
CA LYS A 177 -31.48 -2.96 1.69
C LYS A 177 -30.44 -4.04 2.00
N LEU A 178 -29.65 -3.79 3.04
CA LEU A 178 -28.61 -4.68 3.54
C LEU A 178 -28.64 -4.60 5.06
N SER A 179 -28.95 -5.71 5.74
CA SER A 179 -28.87 -5.78 7.20
C SER A 179 -27.42 -5.91 7.67
N PHE A 180 -27.18 -5.58 8.93
CA PHE A 180 -25.88 -5.79 9.59
C PHE A 180 -25.33 -7.22 9.39
N GLU A 181 -26.12 -8.25 9.71
CA GLU A 181 -25.69 -9.65 9.56
C GLU A 181 -25.40 -10.01 8.10
N ALA A 182 -26.21 -9.53 7.15
CA ALA A 182 -25.95 -9.76 5.74
C ALA A 182 -24.67 -9.05 5.27
N ALA A 183 -24.38 -7.85 5.77
CA ALA A 183 -23.13 -7.16 5.49
C ALA A 183 -21.93 -7.94 6.04
N LYS A 184 -22.00 -8.41 7.29
CA LYS A 184 -20.97 -9.22 7.95
C LYS A 184 -20.67 -10.50 7.16
N VAL A 185 -21.69 -11.27 6.80
CA VAL A 185 -21.54 -12.51 6.02
C VAL A 185 -20.96 -12.25 4.63
N LYS A 186 -21.45 -11.21 3.91
CA LYS A 186 -20.93 -10.85 2.60
C LYS A 186 -19.47 -10.39 2.67
N SER A 187 -19.11 -9.62 3.68
CA SER A 187 -17.74 -9.15 3.90
C SER A 187 -16.79 -10.31 4.16
N ALA A 188 -17.13 -11.18 5.10
CA ALA A 188 -16.33 -12.35 5.44
C ALA A 188 -16.13 -13.25 4.22
N LYS A 189 -17.18 -13.50 3.43
CA LYS A 189 -17.08 -14.26 2.19
C LYS A 189 -16.17 -13.60 1.16
N ALA A 190 -16.28 -12.28 0.96
CA ALA A 190 -15.43 -11.56 0.02
C ALA A 190 -13.94 -11.59 0.44
N TRP A 191 -13.67 -11.49 1.73
CA TRP A 191 -12.31 -11.65 2.27
C TRP A 191 -11.79 -13.08 2.11
N ASP A 192 -12.60 -14.08 2.39
CA ASP A 192 -12.24 -15.49 2.19
C ASP A 192 -11.93 -15.77 0.70
N GLU A 193 -12.73 -15.24 -0.22
CA GLU A 193 -12.46 -15.32 -1.67
C GLU A 193 -11.13 -14.67 -2.05
N LEU A 194 -10.80 -13.50 -1.49
CA LEU A 194 -9.56 -12.78 -1.78
C LEU A 194 -8.33 -13.47 -1.16
N LEU A 195 -8.43 -13.96 0.08
CA LEU A 195 -7.31 -14.57 0.80
C LEU A 195 -7.04 -16.02 0.33
N SER A 196 -8.09 -16.77 -0.04
CA SER A 196 -7.97 -18.14 -0.58
C SER A 196 -7.42 -18.20 -2.01
N VAL A 197 -7.05 -17.07 -2.61
CA VAL A 197 -6.26 -17.05 -3.85
C VAL A 197 -4.89 -17.69 -3.63
N VAL A 198 -4.36 -17.64 -2.41
CA VAL A 198 -3.14 -18.34 -2.04
C VAL A 198 -3.41 -19.29 -0.88
N GLU A 199 -3.17 -20.57 -1.10
CA GLU A 199 -3.19 -21.59 -0.05
C GLU A 199 -1.75 -21.93 0.31
N VAL A 200 -1.40 -21.78 1.59
CA VAL A 200 -0.08 -22.15 2.13
C VAL A 200 -0.22 -23.23 3.19
N LYS A 201 0.79 -24.10 3.30
CA LYS A 201 0.84 -25.13 4.34
C LYS A 201 2.23 -25.17 4.99
N GLY A 202 2.29 -25.03 6.30
CA GLY A 202 3.52 -25.08 7.08
C GLY A 202 3.30 -24.79 8.56
N ASP A 203 4.18 -23.99 9.17
CA ASP A 203 4.04 -23.58 10.57
C ASP A 203 2.82 -22.67 10.77
N ALA A 204 1.95 -23.01 11.72
CA ALA A 204 0.69 -22.32 11.95
C ALA A 204 0.84 -20.84 12.35
N GLN A 205 1.93 -20.48 13.06
CA GLN A 205 2.17 -19.07 13.40
C GLN A 205 2.59 -18.27 12.17
N ARG A 206 3.40 -18.88 11.31
CA ARG A 206 3.82 -18.32 10.03
C ARG A 206 2.67 -18.18 9.05
N GLU A 207 1.74 -19.13 9.00
CA GLU A 207 0.51 -19.03 8.21
C GLU A 207 -0.34 -17.83 8.67
N ARG A 208 -0.54 -17.67 9.99
CA ARG A 208 -1.28 -16.51 10.53
C ARG A 208 -0.61 -15.19 10.19
N LEU A 209 0.71 -15.10 10.31
CA LEU A 209 1.47 -13.90 9.91
C LEU A 209 1.29 -13.62 8.41
N PHE A 210 1.43 -14.65 7.58
CA PHE A 210 1.28 -14.54 6.12
C PHE A 210 -0.09 -14.03 5.73
N TYR A 211 -1.17 -14.58 6.27
CA TYR A 211 -2.53 -14.12 5.96
C TYR A 211 -2.82 -12.71 6.52
N SER A 212 -2.24 -12.35 7.67
CA SER A 212 -2.35 -10.99 8.20
C SER A 212 -1.65 -9.95 7.31
N LEU A 213 -0.47 -10.28 6.77
CA LEU A 213 0.26 -9.40 5.85
C LEU A 213 -0.38 -9.40 4.46
N LEU A 214 -0.84 -10.54 3.94
CA LEU A 214 -1.61 -10.60 2.68
C LEU A 214 -2.87 -9.74 2.76
N TYR A 215 -3.62 -9.80 3.87
CA TYR A 215 -4.77 -8.93 4.12
C TYR A 215 -4.42 -7.44 3.95
N ARG A 216 -3.25 -7.01 4.42
CA ARG A 216 -2.82 -5.60 4.32
C ARG A 216 -2.55 -5.18 2.89
N THR A 217 -1.97 -6.07 2.07
CA THR A 217 -1.64 -5.78 0.67
C THR A 217 -2.84 -5.52 -0.24
N ILE A 218 -4.05 -5.91 0.17
CA ILE A 218 -5.27 -5.81 -0.64
C ILE A 218 -6.27 -4.77 -0.13
N GLN A 219 -5.86 -3.92 0.83
CA GLN A 219 -6.68 -2.81 1.31
C GLN A 219 -6.66 -1.60 0.37
N SER A 220 -5.58 -1.43 -0.41
CA SER A 220 -5.40 -0.37 -1.41
C SER A 220 -4.82 -0.94 -2.71
N PRO A 221 -5.03 -0.31 -3.88
CA PRO A 221 -5.84 0.88 -4.10
C PRO A 221 -7.36 0.61 -4.00
N TYR A 222 -8.15 1.66 -3.84
CA TYR A 222 -9.60 1.62 -3.66
C TYR A 222 -10.34 1.84 -4.99
N THR A 223 -11.49 1.20 -5.17
CA THR A 223 -12.37 1.53 -6.31
C THR A 223 -13.02 2.90 -6.09
N ILE A 224 -12.91 3.79 -7.07
CA ILE A 224 -13.51 5.13 -7.09
C ILE A 224 -14.65 5.29 -8.09
N SER A 225 -14.84 4.32 -8.97
CA SER A 225 -15.95 4.29 -9.93
C SER A 225 -17.21 3.70 -9.33
N GLU A 226 -18.33 4.29 -9.71
CA GLU A 226 -19.67 3.80 -9.39
C GLU A 226 -20.07 2.60 -10.28
N PRO A 227 -21.12 1.83 -9.92
CA PRO A 227 -21.54 0.66 -10.69
C PRO A 227 -21.96 0.94 -12.14
N ASP A 228 -22.33 2.18 -12.46
CA ASP A 228 -22.66 2.61 -13.83
C ASP A 228 -21.44 3.17 -14.60
N GLY A 229 -20.25 3.11 -13.99
CA GLY A 229 -18.99 3.54 -14.58
C GLY A 229 -18.62 5.00 -14.33
N ALA A 230 -19.47 5.79 -13.67
CA ALA A 230 -19.13 7.18 -13.35
C ALA A 230 -17.96 7.26 -12.35
N TYR A 231 -17.01 8.16 -12.57
CA TYR A 231 -15.89 8.39 -11.65
C TYR A 231 -15.36 9.82 -11.78
N ARG A 232 -14.67 10.33 -10.75
CA ARG A 232 -13.92 11.59 -10.84
C ARG A 232 -12.47 11.31 -11.21
N ALA A 233 -11.95 12.01 -12.22
CA ALA A 233 -10.53 11.99 -12.53
C ALA A 233 -9.72 12.84 -11.52
N VAL A 234 -8.39 12.78 -11.59
CA VAL A 234 -7.48 13.49 -10.64
C VAL A 234 -7.58 15.01 -10.68
N ASN A 235 -8.15 15.57 -11.76
CA ASN A 235 -8.50 16.98 -11.88
C ASN A 235 -9.97 17.27 -11.51
N GLY A 236 -10.62 16.40 -10.75
CA GLY A 236 -12.00 16.55 -10.28
C GLY A 236 -13.10 16.39 -11.33
N SER A 237 -12.76 16.30 -12.62
CA SER A 237 -13.75 16.20 -13.70
C SER A 237 -14.51 14.87 -13.66
N LEU A 238 -15.82 14.92 -13.92
CA LEU A 238 -16.66 13.73 -13.99
C LEU A 238 -16.44 13.01 -15.33
N GLN A 239 -16.15 11.73 -15.26
CA GLN A 239 -15.84 10.87 -16.40
C GLN A 239 -16.66 9.57 -16.29
N LYS A 240 -16.60 8.77 -17.36
CA LYS A 240 -17.25 7.45 -17.41
C LYS A 240 -16.31 6.39 -17.96
N SER A 241 -16.35 5.18 -17.39
CA SER A 241 -15.52 4.05 -17.79
C SER A 241 -16.36 2.78 -17.81
N GLN A 242 -16.06 1.85 -18.72
CA GLN A 242 -16.65 0.51 -18.71
C GLN A 242 -15.93 -0.45 -17.75
N GLN A 243 -14.68 -0.12 -17.41
CA GLN A 243 -13.88 -0.84 -16.43
C GLN A 243 -13.88 -0.10 -15.09
N PRO A 244 -13.81 -0.82 -13.95
CA PRO A 244 -13.59 -0.24 -12.65
C PRO A 244 -12.39 0.72 -12.66
N ARG A 245 -12.52 1.86 -11.97
CA ARG A 245 -11.41 2.80 -11.75
C ARG A 245 -10.93 2.72 -10.32
N TYR A 246 -9.62 2.70 -10.15
CA TYR A 246 -8.94 2.62 -8.86
C TYR A 246 -8.17 3.90 -8.56
N HIS A 247 -7.98 4.20 -7.27
CA HIS A 247 -7.16 5.30 -6.78
C HIS A 247 -6.71 5.04 -5.34
N GLY A 248 -5.79 5.86 -4.82
CA GLY A 248 -5.20 5.71 -3.49
C GLY A 248 -3.78 5.18 -3.60
N TRP A 249 -2.91 6.04 -4.13
CA TRP A 249 -1.60 5.68 -4.64
C TRP A 249 -0.49 6.04 -3.66
N ALA A 250 0.41 5.08 -3.42
CA ALA A 250 1.73 5.29 -2.81
C ALA A 250 2.78 4.65 -3.73
N ILE A 251 2.78 5.06 -5.02
CA ILE A 251 3.53 4.34 -6.06
C ILE A 251 5.03 4.36 -5.78
N TRP A 252 5.58 5.41 -5.16
CA TRP A 252 7.00 5.45 -4.80
C TRP A 252 7.40 4.22 -3.96
N ASP A 253 6.52 3.74 -3.09
CA ASP A 253 6.73 2.57 -2.24
C ASP A 253 6.28 1.27 -2.91
N ASN A 254 5.00 1.22 -3.27
CA ASN A 254 4.27 -0.02 -3.49
C ASN A 254 4.52 -0.63 -4.89
N TYR A 255 5.14 0.11 -5.82
CA TYR A 255 5.59 -0.43 -7.10
C TYR A 255 6.66 -1.51 -6.95
N LYS A 256 7.46 -1.46 -5.88
CA LYS A 256 8.59 -2.36 -5.67
C LYS A 256 8.15 -3.79 -5.37
N THR A 257 6.99 -3.96 -4.73
CA THR A 257 6.57 -5.23 -4.11
C THR A 257 5.08 -5.49 -4.26
N GLN A 258 4.23 -4.61 -3.73
CA GLN A 258 2.78 -4.79 -3.67
C GLN A 258 2.14 -4.85 -5.06
N LEU A 259 2.40 -3.90 -5.95
CA LEU A 259 1.85 -3.92 -7.31
C LEU A 259 2.31 -5.16 -8.11
N PRO A 260 3.61 -5.56 -8.10
CA PRO A 260 4.04 -6.84 -8.65
C PRO A 260 3.31 -8.05 -8.04
N LEU A 261 3.09 -8.07 -6.72
CA LEU A 261 2.33 -9.13 -6.05
C LEU A 261 0.88 -9.18 -6.54
N LEU A 262 0.19 -8.03 -6.61
CA LEU A 262 -1.18 -7.94 -7.10
C LEU A 262 -1.30 -8.42 -8.55
N SER A 263 -0.27 -8.20 -9.38
CA SER A 263 -0.26 -8.74 -10.75
C SER A 263 -0.24 -10.27 -10.83
N ILE A 264 0.34 -10.94 -9.82
CA ILE A 264 0.38 -12.41 -9.72
C ILE A 264 -0.94 -12.94 -9.16
N LEU A 265 -1.41 -12.34 -8.06
CA LEU A 265 -2.53 -12.88 -7.28
C LEU A 265 -3.90 -12.47 -7.85
N TYR A 266 -4.02 -11.25 -8.38
CA TYR A 266 -5.29 -10.67 -8.80
C TYR A 266 -5.17 -10.04 -10.20
N PRO A 267 -4.81 -10.81 -11.24
CA PRO A 267 -4.46 -10.27 -12.55
C PRO A 267 -5.55 -9.41 -13.19
N GLU A 268 -6.83 -9.80 -13.10
CA GLU A 268 -7.93 -9.00 -13.63
C GLU A 268 -8.04 -7.63 -12.94
N ARG A 269 -7.97 -7.59 -11.60
CA ARG A 269 -7.99 -6.34 -10.84
C ARG A 269 -6.76 -5.50 -11.11
N TYR A 270 -5.59 -6.14 -11.22
CA TYR A 270 -4.36 -5.45 -11.55
C TYR A 270 -4.46 -4.77 -12.92
N GLY A 271 -5.09 -5.41 -13.91
CA GLY A 271 -5.41 -4.81 -15.21
C GLY A 271 -6.20 -3.49 -15.08
N ASP A 272 -7.26 -3.48 -14.27
CA ASP A 272 -8.02 -2.26 -13.99
C ASP A 272 -7.18 -1.20 -13.24
N MET A 273 -6.31 -1.63 -12.33
CA MET A 273 -5.41 -0.75 -11.57
C MET A 273 -4.40 -0.05 -12.48
N VAL A 274 -3.71 -0.79 -13.36
CA VAL A 274 -2.74 -0.20 -14.30
C VAL A 274 -3.42 0.66 -15.36
N GLY A 275 -4.63 0.27 -15.79
CA GLY A 275 -5.48 1.13 -16.62
C GLY A 275 -5.87 2.43 -15.91
N SER A 276 -6.03 2.39 -14.58
CA SER A 276 -6.29 3.59 -13.76
C SER A 276 -5.05 4.47 -13.56
N ILE A 277 -3.85 3.88 -13.47
CA ILE A 277 -2.57 4.60 -13.45
C ILE A 277 -2.34 5.31 -14.80
N ALA A 278 -2.58 4.63 -15.92
CA ALA A 278 -2.53 5.24 -17.25
C ALA A 278 -3.54 6.41 -17.36
N ASN A 279 -4.73 6.26 -16.77
CA ASN A 279 -5.76 7.28 -16.76
C ASN A 279 -5.38 8.53 -15.94
N LEU A 280 -4.31 8.54 -15.14
CA LEU A 280 -3.86 9.77 -14.48
C LEU A 280 -3.33 10.80 -15.51
N TYR A 281 -2.70 10.32 -16.58
CA TYR A 281 -1.97 11.14 -17.55
C TYR A 281 -2.84 12.13 -18.34
N PRO A 282 -3.99 11.75 -18.92
CA PRO A 282 -4.86 12.67 -19.64
C PRO A 282 -5.44 13.80 -18.78
N TYR A 283 -5.47 13.61 -17.45
CA TYR A 283 -6.09 14.53 -16.51
C TYR A 283 -5.08 15.26 -15.63
N GLY A 284 -3.81 15.34 -16.07
CA GLY A 284 -2.81 16.21 -15.45
C GLY A 284 -2.10 15.59 -14.26
N LYS A 285 -1.70 14.31 -14.36
CA LYS A 285 -0.86 13.60 -13.39
C LYS A 285 0.28 14.48 -12.85
N LYS A 286 0.50 14.39 -11.55
CA LYS A 286 1.62 14.98 -10.81
C LYS A 286 2.31 13.91 -9.97
N ASP A 287 3.54 14.19 -9.56
CA ASP A 287 4.36 13.32 -8.71
C ASP A 287 3.70 13.07 -7.34
N PHE A 288 3.11 14.12 -6.78
CA PHE A 288 2.31 14.09 -5.55
C PHE A 288 0.84 14.38 -5.83
N ALA A 289 0.00 14.08 -4.84
CA ALA A 289 -1.41 14.45 -4.80
C ALA A 289 -1.71 15.89 -5.24
N GLY A 290 -2.72 16.05 -6.10
CA GLY A 290 -3.30 17.31 -6.53
C GLY A 290 -4.40 17.86 -5.61
N ARG A 291 -5.07 18.92 -6.05
CA ARG A 291 -6.10 19.63 -5.26
C ARG A 291 -7.51 19.03 -5.36
N GLN A 292 -7.71 18.05 -6.23
CA GLN A 292 -9.05 17.54 -6.56
C GLN A 292 -9.04 16.02 -6.68
N GLU A 293 -8.20 15.36 -5.87
CA GLU A 293 -8.06 13.91 -5.90
C GLU A 293 -9.39 13.22 -5.55
N PRO A 294 -9.77 12.15 -6.25
CA PRO A 294 -11.03 11.45 -6.01
C PRO A 294 -11.02 10.61 -4.72
N SER A 295 -9.83 10.39 -4.15
CA SER A 295 -9.65 9.69 -2.88
C SER A 295 -8.34 10.12 -2.23
N ASN A 296 -8.19 9.78 -0.95
CA ASN A 296 -6.95 9.99 -0.21
C ASN A 296 -5.79 9.23 -0.87
N THR A 297 -4.65 9.90 -1.09
CA THR A 297 -3.51 9.41 -1.88
C THR A 297 -2.19 10.02 -1.36
N VAL A 298 -1.02 9.55 -1.82
CA VAL A 298 0.29 10.14 -1.47
C VAL A 298 1.01 10.62 -2.73
N ARG A 299 1.55 9.68 -3.51
CA ARG A 299 2.48 9.92 -4.61
C ARG A 299 2.22 8.96 -5.76
N SER A 300 2.47 9.43 -6.98
CA SER A 300 2.36 8.66 -8.23
C SER A 300 3.62 8.74 -9.10
N GLU A 301 4.76 9.17 -8.54
CA GLU A 301 6.10 8.96 -9.14
C GLU A 301 6.32 7.49 -9.48
N HIS A 302 7.18 7.21 -10.48
CA HIS A 302 7.49 5.87 -10.99
C HIS A 302 6.34 5.13 -11.69
N ALA A 303 5.25 5.83 -12.02
CA ALA A 303 4.18 5.27 -12.84
C ALA A 303 4.68 4.71 -14.19
N MET A 304 5.71 5.30 -14.79
CA MET A 304 6.31 4.79 -16.03
C MET A 304 6.84 3.36 -15.86
N VAL A 305 7.48 3.07 -14.72
CA VAL A 305 7.99 1.73 -14.37
C VAL A 305 6.84 0.74 -14.24
N VAL A 306 5.76 1.12 -13.54
CA VAL A 306 4.56 0.29 -13.40
C VAL A 306 3.90 0.01 -14.74
N LEU A 307 3.77 1.02 -15.61
CA LEU A 307 3.18 0.87 -16.93
C LEU A 307 4.03 -0.03 -17.83
N LEU A 308 5.37 0.10 -17.78
CA LEU A 308 6.25 -0.83 -18.50
C LEU A 308 6.07 -2.26 -18.00
N ASP A 309 6.03 -2.46 -16.68
CA ASP A 309 5.83 -3.76 -16.05
C ASP A 309 4.53 -4.42 -16.54
N ALA A 310 3.45 -3.65 -16.55
CA ALA A 310 2.16 -4.07 -17.06
C ALA A 310 2.22 -4.48 -18.55
N VAL A 311 2.77 -3.62 -19.41
CA VAL A 311 2.91 -3.91 -20.85
C VAL A 311 3.73 -5.18 -21.09
N LYS A 312 4.83 -5.35 -20.35
CA LYS A 312 5.70 -6.54 -20.46
C LYS A 312 5.06 -7.83 -19.95
N LYS A 313 4.10 -7.72 -19.03
CA LYS A 313 3.25 -8.83 -18.56
C LYS A 313 2.03 -9.08 -19.45
N GLY A 314 1.84 -8.31 -20.52
CA GLY A 314 0.78 -8.49 -21.50
C GLY A 314 -0.51 -7.71 -21.23
N TYR A 315 -0.52 -6.82 -20.23
CA TYR A 315 -1.65 -5.93 -19.99
C TYR A 315 -1.75 -4.87 -21.08
N GLN A 316 -2.97 -4.57 -21.50
CA GLN A 316 -3.24 -3.58 -22.54
C GLN A 316 -3.21 -2.18 -21.95
N ILE A 317 -2.25 -1.37 -22.38
CA ILE A 317 -2.14 0.05 -22.05
C ILE A 317 -2.14 0.83 -23.37
N ASP A 318 -3.04 1.79 -23.52
CA ASP A 318 -3.05 2.73 -24.65
C ASP A 318 -1.96 3.80 -24.46
N PHE A 319 -0.70 3.36 -24.57
CA PHE A 319 0.45 4.25 -24.47
C PHE A 319 0.41 5.38 -25.50
N PRO A 320 0.02 5.16 -26.78
CA PRO A 320 -0.12 6.25 -27.74
C PRO A 320 -1.01 7.40 -27.25
N ALA A 321 -2.14 7.10 -26.59
CA ALA A 321 -3.05 8.13 -26.06
C ALA A 321 -2.46 8.96 -24.90
N ILE A 322 -1.46 8.45 -24.19
CA ILE A 322 -0.83 9.15 -23.04
C ILE A 322 0.61 9.58 -23.31
N LYS A 323 1.18 9.23 -24.46
CA LYS A 323 2.61 9.39 -24.80
C LYS A 323 3.12 10.80 -24.52
N ASP A 324 2.43 11.82 -25.00
CA ASP A 324 2.87 13.22 -24.84
C ASP A 324 2.94 13.65 -23.38
N SER A 325 1.99 13.19 -22.56
CA SER A 325 1.94 13.47 -21.12
C SER A 325 3.07 12.73 -20.37
N VAL A 326 3.37 11.48 -20.78
CA VAL A 326 4.51 10.72 -20.25
C VAL A 326 5.84 11.38 -20.63
N LEU A 327 6.00 11.83 -21.88
CA LEU A 327 7.19 12.57 -22.33
C LEU A 327 7.35 13.90 -21.58
N ALA A 328 6.25 14.60 -21.29
CA ALA A 328 6.26 15.82 -20.49
C ALA A 328 6.63 15.57 -19.02
N GLU A 329 6.26 14.44 -18.44
CA GLU A 329 6.76 14.00 -17.13
C GLU A 329 8.27 13.71 -17.18
N ALA A 330 8.74 12.99 -18.20
CA ALA A 330 10.17 12.68 -18.36
C ALA A 330 11.04 13.94 -18.50
N GLY A 331 10.51 14.99 -19.13
CA GLY A 331 11.16 16.30 -19.23
C GLY A 331 11.27 17.08 -17.91
N ARG A 332 10.60 16.64 -16.85
CA ARG A 332 10.56 17.30 -15.53
C ARG A 332 11.20 16.48 -14.41
N LEU A 333 11.75 15.30 -14.71
CA LEU A 333 12.42 14.46 -13.72
C LEU A 333 13.59 15.19 -13.03
N ASP A 334 13.74 14.96 -11.73
CA ASP A 334 14.74 15.62 -10.89
C ASP A 334 16.08 14.85 -10.93
N PHE A 335 17.16 15.53 -11.32
CA PHE A 335 18.54 15.00 -11.31
C PHE A 335 19.45 15.72 -10.30
N THR A 336 18.88 16.55 -9.42
CA THR A 336 19.65 17.44 -8.54
C THR A 336 20.19 16.72 -7.30
N LYS A 337 19.54 15.64 -6.86
CA LYS A 337 19.90 14.84 -5.68
C LYS A 337 20.37 13.45 -6.09
N PRO A 338 21.26 12.78 -5.31
CA PRO A 338 21.83 11.51 -5.73
C PRO A 338 20.79 10.39 -5.92
N ASP A 339 19.83 10.26 -5.00
CA ASP A 339 18.69 9.32 -5.08
C ASP A 339 17.82 9.62 -6.30
N LYS A 340 17.40 10.88 -6.44
CA LYS A 340 16.53 11.32 -7.55
C LYS A 340 17.17 11.09 -8.91
N ALA A 341 18.48 11.27 -9.04
CA ALA A 341 19.17 10.98 -10.28
C ALA A 341 19.12 9.49 -10.67
N LEU A 342 19.28 8.55 -9.72
CA LEU A 342 19.17 7.12 -10.02
C LEU A 342 17.72 6.70 -10.31
N GLU A 343 16.77 7.19 -9.51
CA GLU A 343 15.34 6.99 -9.71
C GLU A 343 14.87 7.50 -11.08
N ALA A 344 15.26 8.73 -11.47
CA ALA A 344 14.94 9.31 -12.76
C ALA A 344 15.51 8.49 -13.92
N CYS A 345 16.72 7.95 -13.77
CA CYS A 345 17.29 7.07 -14.79
C CYS A 345 16.48 5.78 -14.97
N TYR A 346 15.90 5.25 -13.88
CA TYR A 346 15.02 4.09 -13.94
C TYR A 346 13.69 4.41 -14.64
N ASP A 347 13.10 5.58 -14.37
CA ASP A 347 11.92 6.07 -15.08
C ASP A 347 12.18 6.25 -16.58
N LEU A 348 13.34 6.78 -16.95
CA LEU A 348 13.74 6.92 -18.36
C LEU A 348 13.98 5.57 -19.04
N TRP A 349 14.56 4.59 -18.34
CA TRP A 349 14.64 3.22 -18.85
C TRP A 349 13.25 2.64 -19.09
N ALA A 350 12.30 2.90 -18.18
CA ALA A 350 10.93 2.44 -18.33
C ALA A 350 10.23 3.09 -19.53
N LEU A 351 10.38 4.40 -19.70
CA LEU A 351 9.91 5.14 -20.86
C LEU A 351 10.49 4.61 -22.17
N ALA A 352 11.79 4.32 -22.22
CA ALA A 352 12.41 3.70 -23.39
C ALA A 352 11.75 2.35 -23.74
N GLY A 353 11.45 1.54 -22.72
CA GLY A 353 10.71 0.28 -22.88
C GLY A 353 9.29 0.47 -23.44
N LEU A 354 8.56 1.49 -22.97
CA LEU A 354 7.23 1.84 -23.46
C LEU A 354 7.26 2.31 -24.91
N LEU A 355 8.17 3.21 -25.27
CA LEU A 355 8.36 3.70 -26.65
C LEU A 355 8.65 2.55 -27.62
N LYS A 356 9.53 1.62 -27.21
CA LYS A 356 9.85 0.42 -27.98
C LYS A 356 8.63 -0.48 -28.18
N SER A 357 7.76 -0.59 -27.18
CA SER A 357 6.53 -1.40 -27.28
C SER A 357 5.56 -0.89 -28.36
N THR A 358 5.63 0.39 -28.70
CA THR A 358 4.84 1.01 -29.77
C THR A 358 5.60 1.22 -31.09
N GLY A 359 6.81 0.65 -31.21
CA GLY A 359 7.63 0.73 -32.43
C GLY A 359 8.41 2.03 -32.62
N ASP A 360 8.44 2.95 -31.64
CA ASP A 360 9.23 4.19 -31.71
C ASP A 360 10.67 3.94 -31.29
N GLN A 361 11.41 3.26 -32.17
CA GLN A 361 12.78 2.80 -31.90
C GLN A 361 13.75 3.98 -31.67
N ALA A 362 13.63 5.06 -32.45
CA ALA A 362 14.52 6.21 -32.35
C ALA A 362 14.40 6.95 -31.01
N GLN A 363 13.17 7.22 -30.54
CA GLN A 363 13.00 7.81 -29.21
C GLN A 363 13.34 6.82 -28.10
N ALA A 364 13.07 5.53 -28.27
CA ALA A 364 13.45 4.52 -27.29
C ALA A 364 14.99 4.51 -27.07
N GLU A 365 15.77 4.56 -28.14
CA GLU A 365 17.24 4.65 -28.07
C GLU A 365 17.70 5.93 -27.37
N HIS A 366 17.13 7.09 -27.72
CA HIS A 366 17.44 8.37 -27.06
C HIS A 366 17.20 8.34 -25.55
N TYR A 367 16.07 7.78 -25.11
CA TYR A 367 15.76 7.70 -23.67
C TYR A 367 16.57 6.61 -22.95
N LEU A 368 16.97 5.55 -23.65
CA LEU A 368 17.89 4.55 -23.10
C LEU A 368 19.28 5.17 -22.87
N ASP A 369 19.80 5.95 -23.83
CA ASP A 369 21.07 6.67 -23.66
C ASP A 369 21.05 7.62 -22.46
N LYS A 370 19.92 8.31 -22.26
CA LYS A 370 19.71 9.12 -21.05
C LYS A 370 19.66 8.28 -19.78
N ALA A 371 18.97 7.13 -19.78
CA ALA A 371 18.93 6.24 -18.63
C ALA A 371 20.34 5.77 -18.22
N ILE A 372 21.21 5.45 -19.18
CA ILE A 372 22.61 5.04 -18.93
C ILE A 372 23.45 6.13 -18.25
N THR A 373 23.01 7.40 -18.26
CA THR A 373 23.71 8.48 -17.53
C THR A 373 23.73 8.26 -16.02
N TYR A 374 22.96 7.31 -15.47
CA TYR A 374 23.10 6.85 -14.08
C TYR A 374 24.57 6.56 -13.74
N LYS A 375 25.38 6.04 -14.69
CA LYS A 375 26.80 5.75 -14.47
C LYS A 375 27.58 7.00 -14.04
N LYS A 376 27.27 8.17 -14.61
CA LYS A 376 27.88 9.45 -14.24
C LYS A 376 27.53 9.84 -12.80
N PHE A 377 26.26 9.73 -12.43
CA PHE A 377 25.79 10.05 -11.07
C PHE A 377 26.35 9.06 -10.04
N TRP A 378 26.39 7.78 -10.39
CA TRP A 378 26.99 6.72 -9.58
C TRP A 378 28.47 7.00 -9.29
N LEU A 379 29.27 7.30 -10.32
CA LEU A 379 30.69 7.64 -10.17
C LEU A 379 30.91 8.88 -9.31
N LYS A 380 30.05 9.90 -9.46
CA LYS A 380 30.13 11.16 -8.73
C LYS A 380 29.77 11.01 -7.24
N ASP A 381 28.64 10.37 -6.97
CA ASP A 381 28.00 10.45 -5.66
C ASP A 381 28.15 9.17 -4.83
N PHE A 382 28.33 8.00 -5.46
CA PHE A 382 28.20 6.69 -4.82
C PHE A 382 29.47 5.82 -4.82
N LYS A 383 30.47 6.15 -5.66
CA LYS A 383 31.72 5.37 -5.76
C LYS A 383 32.60 5.48 -4.52
N ASP A 384 32.78 6.69 -3.99
CA ASP A 384 33.70 6.95 -2.89
C ASP A 384 33.03 6.77 -1.53
N LEU A 385 33.17 5.56 -0.97
CA LEU A 385 32.65 5.19 0.35
C LEU A 385 33.57 5.60 1.52
N SER A 386 34.70 6.28 1.25
CA SER A 386 35.60 6.80 2.29
C SER A 386 35.13 8.12 2.90
N ARG A 387 34.18 8.80 2.25
CA ARG A 387 33.65 10.08 2.72
C ARG A 387 32.86 9.89 4.01
N ASN A 388 33.00 10.83 4.95
CA ASN A 388 32.41 10.73 6.29
C ASN A 388 30.87 10.84 6.31
N ASP A 389 30.24 11.20 5.19
CA ASP A 389 28.79 11.39 5.09
C ASP A 389 28.05 10.19 4.49
N VAL A 390 28.76 9.17 3.99
CA VAL A 390 28.12 8.08 3.23
C VAL A 390 27.20 7.20 4.07
N ASP A 391 27.37 7.23 5.40
CA ASP A 391 26.59 6.46 6.37
C ASP A 391 25.56 7.31 7.13
N ARG A 392 25.33 8.55 6.68
CA ARG A 392 24.40 9.48 7.33
C ARG A 392 23.06 9.51 6.59
N MET A 393 21.99 9.25 7.33
CA MET A 393 20.61 9.33 6.86
C MET A 393 20.31 10.73 6.33
N GLY A 394 19.87 10.84 5.08
CA GLY A 394 19.56 12.12 4.43
C GLY A 394 20.77 12.97 4.02
N ALA A 395 21.99 12.40 4.03
CA ALA A 395 23.18 13.10 3.53
C ALA A 395 22.97 13.59 2.10
N ARG A 396 23.53 14.77 1.77
CA ARG A 396 23.41 15.37 0.42
C ARG A 396 21.96 15.54 -0.05
N SER A 397 21.04 15.76 0.89
CA SER A 397 19.60 15.93 0.65
C SER A 397 18.89 14.70 0.07
N LEU A 398 19.48 13.50 0.24
CA LEU A 398 18.83 12.22 -0.05
C LEU A 398 17.52 12.07 0.71
N TYR A 399 16.55 11.40 0.11
CA TYR A 399 15.31 11.06 0.77
C TYR A 399 15.46 9.80 1.63
N GLN A 400 15.41 9.93 2.97
CA GLN A 400 15.26 8.80 3.92
C GLN A 400 16.10 7.54 3.64
N GLY A 401 17.35 7.74 3.19
CA GLY A 401 18.36 6.71 3.06
C GLY A 401 19.78 7.27 3.17
N THR A 402 20.76 6.38 3.11
CA THR A 402 22.19 6.71 3.07
C THR A 402 22.77 6.53 1.67
N ILE A 403 23.98 7.05 1.43
CA ILE A 403 24.72 6.80 0.17
C ILE A 403 25.01 5.29 0.03
N ARG A 404 25.31 4.60 1.14
CA ARG A 404 25.53 3.14 1.16
C ARG A 404 24.31 2.34 0.73
N GLN A 405 23.10 2.84 0.97
CA GLN A 405 21.84 2.18 0.60
C GLN A 405 21.45 2.49 -0.85
N TYR A 406 21.41 3.79 -1.21
CA TYR A 406 20.95 4.21 -2.53
C TYR A 406 21.86 3.82 -3.69
N ARG A 407 23.15 3.56 -3.46
CA ARG A 407 24.08 3.13 -4.51
C ARG A 407 23.64 1.87 -5.27
N TRP A 408 22.73 1.09 -4.71
CA TRP A 408 22.18 -0.15 -5.25
C TRP A 408 20.90 0.06 -6.07
N ALA A 409 20.39 1.29 -6.17
CA ALA A 409 19.12 1.62 -6.81
C ALA A 409 19.20 1.71 -8.35
N VAL A 410 19.81 0.71 -8.99
CA VAL A 410 19.90 0.58 -10.46
C VAL A 410 19.50 -0.85 -10.90
N PRO A 411 18.26 -1.30 -10.57
CA PRO A 411 17.84 -2.68 -10.85
C PRO A 411 17.74 -3.00 -12.35
N PHE A 412 17.61 -1.97 -13.20
CA PHE A 412 17.50 -2.12 -14.65
C PHE A 412 18.83 -2.38 -15.37
N ASP A 413 19.98 -2.18 -14.73
CA ASP A 413 21.31 -2.43 -15.30
C ASP A 413 22.30 -2.97 -14.25
N VAL A 414 21.99 -4.14 -13.68
CA VAL A 414 22.85 -4.82 -12.70
C VAL A 414 24.24 -5.12 -13.28
N LYS A 415 24.33 -5.42 -14.58
CA LYS A 415 25.61 -5.63 -15.25
C LYS A 415 26.49 -4.37 -15.19
N GLY A 416 25.92 -3.21 -15.51
CA GLY A 416 26.65 -1.95 -15.41
C GLY A 416 27.01 -1.58 -13.97
N LEU A 417 26.21 -1.94 -12.96
CA LEU A 417 26.61 -1.84 -11.56
C LEU A 417 27.84 -2.71 -11.23
N VAL A 418 27.90 -3.94 -11.72
CA VAL A 418 29.06 -4.83 -11.55
C VAL A 418 30.31 -4.21 -12.19
N GLU A 419 30.19 -3.64 -13.40
CA GLU A 419 31.28 -2.94 -14.07
C GLU A 419 31.77 -1.74 -13.24
N LEU A 420 30.85 -0.89 -12.76
CA LEU A 420 31.17 0.29 -11.95
C LEU A 420 31.82 -0.06 -10.61
N ALA A 421 31.44 -1.18 -10.01
CA ALA A 421 32.03 -1.68 -8.77
C ALA A 421 33.47 -2.19 -8.94
N GLY A 422 33.93 -2.40 -10.18
CA GLY A 422 35.27 -2.93 -10.48
C GLY A 422 35.29 -4.40 -10.87
N GLY A 423 34.16 -4.95 -11.33
CA GLY A 423 34.03 -6.35 -11.73
C GLY A 423 33.37 -7.23 -10.65
N GLN A 424 33.11 -8.48 -11.00
CA GLN A 424 32.27 -9.39 -10.20
C GLN A 424 32.81 -9.65 -8.78
N GLN A 425 34.13 -9.79 -8.62
CA GLN A 425 34.74 -9.99 -7.30
C GLN A 425 34.56 -8.74 -6.43
N ALA A 426 34.94 -7.55 -6.93
CA ALA A 426 34.80 -6.30 -6.18
C ALA A 426 33.34 -5.98 -5.84
N PHE A 427 32.41 -6.32 -6.74
CA PHE A 427 30.98 -6.23 -6.47
C PHE A 427 30.54 -7.15 -5.34
N THR A 428 31.04 -8.39 -5.32
CA THR A 428 30.79 -9.36 -4.24
C THR A 428 31.31 -8.83 -2.91
N ASP A 429 32.56 -8.37 -2.86
CA ASP A 429 33.18 -7.87 -1.63
C ASP A 429 32.43 -6.65 -1.07
N GLN A 430 31.90 -5.80 -1.95
CA GLN A 430 31.13 -4.62 -1.54
C GLN A 430 29.70 -4.95 -1.07
N LEU A 431 29.07 -6.00 -1.61
CA LEU A 431 27.82 -6.51 -1.07
C LEU A 431 28.04 -7.19 0.30
N ASP A 432 29.12 -7.96 0.43
CA ASP A 432 29.53 -8.56 1.70
C ASP A 432 29.77 -7.47 2.74
N ASP A 433 30.55 -6.42 2.43
CA ASP A 433 30.73 -5.24 3.31
C ASP A 433 29.40 -4.61 3.71
N PHE A 434 28.49 -4.42 2.75
CA PHE A 434 27.20 -3.80 2.97
C PHE A 434 26.34 -4.58 3.99
N PHE A 435 26.29 -5.90 3.82
CA PHE A 435 25.42 -6.76 4.59
C PHE A 435 26.05 -7.24 5.91
N ASP A 436 27.35 -7.55 5.94
CA ASP A 436 28.06 -8.04 7.13
C ASP A 436 28.24 -6.97 8.21
N HIS A 437 28.17 -5.70 7.83
CA HIS A 437 28.20 -4.56 8.76
C HIS A 437 26.81 -3.98 9.05
N ASP A 438 25.73 -4.67 8.68
CA ASP A 438 24.34 -4.26 8.93
C ASP A 438 24.01 -2.85 8.38
N TYR A 439 24.49 -2.48 7.18
CA TYR A 439 24.16 -1.21 6.51
C TYR A 439 22.77 -1.21 5.86
N PHE A 440 22.23 -2.40 5.56
CA PHE A 440 20.88 -2.60 5.03
C PHE A 440 19.81 -2.09 6.01
N ASN A 441 18.79 -1.40 5.50
CA ASN A 441 17.71 -0.85 6.31
C ASN A 441 16.33 -1.31 5.88
N ARG A 442 15.63 -2.02 6.76
CA ARG A 442 14.26 -2.47 6.54
C ARG A 442 13.19 -1.50 7.05
N ALA A 443 13.56 -0.38 7.64
CA ALA A 443 12.59 0.60 8.12
C ALA A 443 11.99 1.45 6.97
N ASN A 444 12.51 1.31 5.75
CA ASN A 444 12.09 2.04 4.55
C ASN A 444 12.42 1.26 3.26
N GLU A 445 12.01 1.81 2.12
CA GLU A 445 12.06 1.21 0.80
C GLU A 445 13.33 1.40 -0.08
N PRO A 446 14.32 2.29 0.20
CA PRO A 446 15.40 2.61 -0.75
C PRO A 446 16.26 1.44 -1.26
N ASP A 447 16.47 0.41 -0.45
CA ASP A 447 17.39 -0.69 -0.71
C ASP A 447 16.71 -2.07 -0.67
N LEU A 448 15.37 -2.15 -0.77
CA LEU A 448 14.60 -3.41 -0.66
C LEU A 448 15.02 -4.51 -1.64
N GLN A 449 15.62 -4.15 -2.77
CA GLN A 449 16.11 -5.08 -3.79
C GLN A 449 17.58 -5.48 -3.60
N SER A 450 18.34 -4.81 -2.72
CA SER A 450 19.80 -4.96 -2.65
C SER A 450 20.27 -6.39 -2.42
N GLN A 451 19.53 -7.20 -1.65
CA GLN A 451 19.85 -8.62 -1.44
C GLN A 451 19.71 -9.45 -2.72
N THR A 452 18.86 -9.06 -3.67
CA THR A 452 18.70 -9.77 -4.94
C THR A 452 19.91 -9.61 -5.85
N LEU A 453 20.71 -8.57 -5.62
CA LEU A 453 21.91 -8.27 -6.41
C LEU A 453 23.01 -9.32 -6.28
N TYR A 454 23.02 -10.12 -5.20
CA TYR A 454 23.95 -11.26 -5.10
C TYR A 454 23.85 -12.21 -6.30
N ILE A 455 22.72 -12.26 -7.02
CA ILE A 455 22.60 -13.08 -8.23
C ILE A 455 23.65 -12.76 -9.31
N ALA A 456 24.19 -11.53 -9.30
CA ALA A 456 25.25 -11.08 -10.20
C ALA A 456 26.66 -11.11 -9.55
N SER A 457 26.79 -11.65 -8.34
CA SER A 457 28.05 -11.77 -7.60
C SER A 457 28.70 -13.15 -7.82
N ASN A 458 29.85 -13.41 -7.18
CA ASN A 458 30.49 -14.74 -7.13
C ASN A 458 29.81 -15.69 -6.13
N THR A 459 28.87 -15.19 -5.34
CA THR A 459 28.17 -15.91 -4.26
C THR A 459 26.64 -15.77 -4.39
N PRO A 460 26.03 -16.15 -5.54
CA PRO A 460 24.61 -15.92 -5.79
C PRO A 460 23.66 -16.62 -4.81
N TRP A 461 24.13 -17.66 -4.13
CA TRP A 461 23.39 -18.33 -3.07
C TRP A 461 23.11 -17.44 -1.84
N LYS A 462 23.93 -16.40 -1.57
CA LYS A 462 23.75 -15.50 -0.42
C LYS A 462 22.43 -14.71 -0.49
N TYR A 463 21.92 -14.42 -1.69
CA TYR A 463 20.59 -13.82 -1.86
C TYR A 463 19.50 -14.61 -1.12
N GLN A 464 19.49 -15.95 -1.27
CA GLN A 464 18.48 -16.80 -0.64
C GLN A 464 18.60 -16.76 0.89
N SER A 465 19.84 -16.78 1.40
CA SER A 465 20.10 -16.63 2.83
C SER A 465 19.57 -15.31 3.38
N TRP A 466 19.78 -14.20 2.66
CA TRP A 466 19.33 -12.88 3.09
C TRP A 466 17.81 -12.74 3.06
N VAL A 467 17.12 -13.27 2.03
CA VAL A 467 15.65 -13.28 2.01
C VAL A 467 15.09 -14.06 3.19
N HIS A 468 15.62 -15.25 3.46
CA HIS A 468 15.21 -16.03 4.63
C HIS A 468 15.44 -15.26 5.93
N LYS A 469 16.67 -14.76 6.12
CA LYS A 469 17.08 -14.03 7.32
C LYS A 469 16.19 -12.81 7.59
N LEU A 470 15.93 -11.99 6.57
CA LEU A 470 15.08 -10.81 6.67
C LEU A 470 13.60 -11.14 6.93
N ALA A 471 13.11 -12.27 6.43
CA ALA A 471 11.71 -12.65 6.61
C ALA A 471 11.42 -13.28 7.98
N VAL A 472 12.30 -14.16 8.47
CA VAL A 472 11.97 -15.03 9.62
C VAL A 472 13.00 -15.09 10.74
N ASP A 473 14.24 -14.64 10.52
CA ASP A 473 15.27 -14.71 11.54
C ASP A 473 15.42 -13.39 12.31
N THR A 474 16.11 -13.44 13.45
CA THR A 474 16.50 -12.25 14.19
C THR A 474 17.57 -11.49 13.42
N VAL A 475 17.34 -10.19 13.22
CA VAL A 475 18.28 -9.29 12.52
C VAL A 475 18.65 -8.11 13.39
N ILE A 476 19.78 -7.49 13.06
CA ILE A 476 20.18 -6.20 13.61
C ILE A 476 19.79 -5.14 12.58
N GLN A 477 19.18 -4.05 13.04
CA GLN A 477 18.88 -2.87 12.22
C GLN A 477 19.37 -1.62 12.95
N HIS A 478 20.28 -0.89 12.30
CA HIS A 478 20.91 0.31 12.86
C HIS A 478 20.31 1.64 12.39
N TYR A 479 19.49 1.60 11.34
CA TYR A 479 18.97 2.78 10.65
C TYR A 479 17.46 2.86 10.78
N PHE A 480 16.95 4.09 10.77
CA PHE A 480 15.52 4.40 10.85
C PHE A 480 15.25 5.67 10.04
N ASN A 481 13.99 5.95 9.70
CA ASN A 481 13.64 7.03 8.77
C ASN A 481 14.05 8.42 9.29
N ASP A 482 14.22 8.55 10.60
CA ASP A 482 14.58 9.78 11.30
C ASP A 482 16.02 9.78 11.84
N ASN A 483 16.81 8.72 11.60
CA ASN A 483 18.09 8.57 12.28
C ASN A 483 19.13 7.68 11.57
N SER A 484 20.42 7.97 11.80
CA SER A 484 21.57 7.16 11.38
C SER A 484 22.00 6.16 12.46
N ARG A 485 23.00 5.32 12.18
CA ARG A 485 23.62 4.44 13.18
C ARG A 485 24.02 5.23 14.43
N GLY A 486 23.62 4.78 15.62
CA GLY A 486 24.06 5.35 16.91
C GLY A 486 22.97 5.57 17.98
N ILE A 487 21.67 5.49 17.65
CA ILE A 487 20.57 5.67 18.63
C ILE A 487 19.90 4.32 18.96
N GLY A 488 20.73 3.35 19.35
CA GLY A 488 20.30 1.99 19.72
C GLY A 488 19.86 1.13 18.52
N SER A 489 20.37 -0.08 18.44
CA SER A 489 19.99 -1.04 17.40
C SER A 489 18.67 -1.71 17.73
N PHE A 490 17.89 -2.01 16.70
CA PHE A 490 16.81 -3.00 16.80
C PHE A 490 17.42 -4.40 16.65
N ILE A 491 17.06 -5.34 17.53
CA ILE A 491 17.53 -6.73 17.53
C ILE A 491 16.32 -7.63 17.79
N ASP A 492 15.62 -8.00 16.72
CA ASP A 492 14.46 -8.91 16.75
C ASP A 492 14.12 -9.30 15.30
N ARG A 493 13.04 -10.05 15.08
CA ARG A 493 12.44 -10.29 13.76
C ARG A 493 11.75 -9.03 13.25
N ILE A 494 11.91 -8.73 11.96
CA ILE A 494 11.26 -7.59 11.30
C ILE A 494 9.73 -7.72 11.33
N TYR A 495 9.22 -8.92 11.01
CA TYR A 495 7.79 -9.20 10.85
C TYR A 495 7.27 -10.10 11.97
N LYS A 496 6.28 -9.62 12.72
CA LYS A 496 5.67 -10.35 13.84
C LYS A 496 4.16 -10.31 13.80
N ASN A 497 3.52 -11.40 14.21
CA ASN A 497 2.07 -11.49 14.31
C ASN A 497 1.58 -10.96 15.66
N GLU A 498 1.84 -9.69 15.93
CA GLU A 498 1.46 -8.98 17.15
C GLU A 498 1.10 -7.52 16.83
N PRO A 499 0.42 -6.78 17.73
CA PRO A 499 0.03 -5.39 17.45
C PRO A 499 1.17 -4.47 17.00
N LYS A 500 2.40 -4.71 17.46
CA LYS A 500 3.62 -4.04 16.99
C LYS A 500 4.34 -4.93 15.97
N ALA A 501 3.70 -5.11 14.82
CA ALA A 501 4.14 -6.06 13.80
C ALA A 501 5.47 -5.67 13.12
N TYR A 502 5.74 -4.37 13.01
CA TYR A 502 6.88 -3.81 12.29
C TYR A 502 7.92 -3.16 13.22
N ILE A 503 9.11 -2.93 12.66
CA ILE A 503 10.21 -2.28 13.36
C ILE A 503 9.94 -0.79 13.57
N ARG A 504 10.77 -0.12 14.38
CA ARG A 504 10.63 1.32 14.63
C ARG A 504 10.69 2.10 13.30
N THR A 505 9.87 3.16 13.20
CA THR A 505 9.64 4.01 12.00
C THR A 505 9.18 3.31 10.73
N MET A 506 9.05 1.98 10.73
CA MET A 506 8.63 1.24 9.56
C MET A 506 7.12 1.40 9.37
N ASP A 507 6.79 2.09 8.31
CA ASP A 507 5.47 2.20 7.74
C ASP A 507 5.21 0.95 6.85
N ASP A 508 3.95 0.60 6.59
CA ASP A 508 3.63 -0.51 5.66
C ASP A 508 3.51 -0.01 4.22
N ASP A 509 3.34 1.30 4.08
CA ASP A 509 3.23 2.08 2.85
C ASP A 509 2.31 1.45 1.81
N ALA A 510 1.02 1.40 2.18
CA ALA A 510 -0.03 0.81 1.35
C ALA A 510 0.22 -0.67 1.00
N GLY A 511 0.86 -1.40 1.90
CA GLY A 511 1.18 -2.82 1.79
C GLY A 511 2.46 -3.12 1.03
N ALA A 512 3.34 -2.15 0.77
CA ALA A 512 4.66 -2.37 0.19
C ALA A 512 5.47 -3.37 1.04
N MET A 513 5.50 -3.15 2.36
CA MET A 513 6.33 -3.97 3.24
C MET A 513 5.72 -5.33 3.55
N SER A 514 4.41 -5.39 3.70
CA SER A 514 3.63 -6.64 3.70
C SER A 514 3.84 -7.45 2.42
N GLY A 515 3.79 -6.77 1.26
CA GLY A 515 3.91 -7.39 -0.06
C GLY A 515 5.23 -8.10 -0.26
N TRP A 516 6.33 -7.52 0.26
CA TRP A 516 7.63 -8.19 0.23
C TRP A 516 7.64 -9.50 1.02
N PHE A 517 7.04 -9.53 2.22
CA PHE A 517 6.98 -10.74 3.03
C PHE A 517 6.15 -11.82 2.34
N VAL A 518 5.01 -11.45 1.75
CA VAL A 518 4.16 -12.39 1.01
C VAL A 518 4.93 -12.97 -0.18
N LEU A 519 5.63 -12.13 -0.95
CA LEU A 519 6.51 -12.54 -2.05
C LEU A 519 7.59 -13.53 -1.58
N ALA A 520 8.32 -13.21 -0.50
CA ALA A 520 9.31 -14.10 0.11
C ALA A 520 8.67 -15.43 0.57
N GLY A 521 7.47 -15.36 1.16
CA GLY A 521 6.69 -16.50 1.62
C GLY A 521 6.36 -17.49 0.51
N ILE A 522 5.95 -16.99 -0.66
CA ILE A 522 5.66 -17.82 -1.84
C ILE A 522 6.92 -18.18 -2.66
N GLY A 523 8.11 -17.73 -2.25
CA GLY A 523 9.38 -18.08 -2.89
C GLY A 523 9.75 -17.24 -4.13
N LEU A 524 9.16 -16.06 -4.29
CA LEU A 524 9.38 -15.18 -5.45
C LEU A 524 9.87 -13.81 -5.00
N GLN A 525 10.78 -13.20 -5.76
CA GLN A 525 11.14 -11.78 -5.63
C GLN A 525 11.21 -11.14 -7.02
N PRO A 526 10.63 -9.95 -7.26
CA PRO A 526 10.81 -9.23 -8.50
C PRO A 526 12.30 -8.96 -8.77
N ALA A 527 12.79 -9.38 -9.93
CA ALA A 527 14.19 -9.14 -10.31
C ALA A 527 14.43 -7.64 -10.59
N CYS A 528 13.50 -7.05 -11.34
CA CYS A 528 13.44 -5.65 -11.69
C CYS A 528 12.00 -5.36 -12.12
N VAL A 529 11.32 -4.40 -11.50
CA VAL A 529 9.95 -4.05 -11.88
C VAL A 529 9.98 -3.37 -13.25
N GLY A 530 9.18 -3.83 -14.21
CA GLY A 530 9.37 -3.48 -15.62
C GLY A 530 10.04 -4.59 -16.43
N ALA A 531 10.57 -5.62 -15.76
CA ALA A 531 10.91 -6.89 -16.34
C ALA A 531 10.01 -7.99 -15.74
N PRO A 532 9.36 -8.84 -16.55
CA PRO A 532 8.45 -9.87 -16.07
C PRO A 532 9.25 -11.10 -15.60
N VAL A 533 10.21 -10.89 -14.69
CA VAL A 533 11.15 -11.89 -14.18
C VAL A 533 11.14 -11.89 -12.66
N TYR A 534 11.06 -13.10 -12.09
CA TYR A 534 11.09 -13.34 -10.65
C TYR A 534 12.25 -14.25 -10.29
N TYR A 535 13.08 -13.80 -9.35
CA TYR A 535 14.11 -14.64 -8.74
C TYR A 535 13.48 -15.56 -7.70
N LEU A 536 14.02 -16.76 -7.60
CA LEU A 536 13.53 -17.80 -6.70
C LEU A 536 14.31 -17.79 -5.39
N ASN A 537 13.60 -17.77 -4.27
CA ASN A 537 14.13 -18.12 -2.95
C ASN A 537 13.44 -19.38 -2.43
N VAL A 538 14.01 -20.03 -1.40
CA VAL A 538 13.29 -21.11 -0.72
C VAL A 538 12.00 -20.51 -0.13
N PRO A 539 10.81 -21.02 -0.51
CA PRO A 539 9.56 -20.55 0.07
C PRO A 539 9.49 -20.83 1.56
N LEU A 540 8.70 -20.05 2.29
CA LEU A 540 8.58 -20.21 3.73
C LEU A 540 7.58 -21.29 4.16
N PHE A 541 7.03 -22.04 3.20
CA PHE A 541 6.01 -23.06 3.37
C PHE A 541 6.36 -24.33 2.59
N GLU A 542 5.89 -25.48 3.07
CA GLU A 542 6.14 -26.79 2.43
C GLU A 542 5.44 -26.88 1.07
N SER A 543 4.21 -26.35 1.00
CA SER A 543 3.44 -26.27 -0.24
C SER A 543 2.70 -24.96 -0.36
N ILE A 544 2.68 -24.39 -1.55
CA ILE A 544 1.90 -23.20 -1.91
C ILE A 544 1.08 -23.51 -3.17
N THR A 545 -0.18 -23.12 -3.17
CA THR A 545 -1.04 -23.10 -4.38
C THR A 545 -1.52 -21.68 -4.62
N ILE A 546 -1.24 -21.13 -5.80
CA ILE A 546 -1.70 -19.81 -6.24
C ILE A 546 -2.78 -19.99 -7.32
N GLY A 547 -3.93 -19.38 -7.13
CA GLY A 547 -5.10 -19.53 -7.99
C GLY A 547 -5.87 -20.83 -7.73
N LYS A 548 -6.83 -21.15 -8.61
CA LYS A 548 -7.75 -22.29 -8.44
C LYS A 548 -7.83 -23.17 -9.68
N GLY A 549 -8.20 -24.43 -9.50
CA GLY A 549 -8.46 -25.39 -10.58
C GLY A 549 -7.22 -25.81 -11.37
N ASN A 550 -7.40 -26.05 -12.67
CA ASN A 550 -6.37 -26.59 -13.56
C ASN A 550 -5.30 -25.55 -13.97
N LYS A 551 -5.56 -24.25 -13.74
CA LYS A 551 -4.60 -23.16 -14.00
C LYS A 551 -3.82 -22.74 -12.75
N ALA A 552 -4.04 -23.41 -11.61
CA ALA A 552 -3.35 -23.08 -10.38
C ALA A 552 -1.84 -23.35 -10.50
N PHE A 553 -1.02 -22.39 -10.05
CA PHE A 553 0.42 -22.54 -9.96
C PHE A 553 0.79 -23.18 -8.61
N ARG A 554 1.39 -24.37 -8.66
CA ARG A 554 1.69 -25.17 -7.46
C ARG A 554 3.20 -25.20 -7.23
N ILE A 555 3.60 -24.85 -6.01
CA ILE A 555 4.97 -24.86 -5.55
C ILE A 555 5.07 -25.91 -4.45
N GLU A 556 5.93 -26.90 -4.64
CA GLU A 556 6.22 -27.93 -3.64
C GLU A 556 7.69 -27.89 -3.27
N VAL A 557 7.98 -27.82 -1.97
CA VAL A 557 9.35 -27.87 -1.46
C VAL A 557 9.64 -29.28 -0.95
N LYS A 558 10.54 -29.99 -1.63
CA LYS A 558 11.02 -31.29 -1.16
C LYS A 558 12.10 -31.08 -0.10
N ASN A 559 12.06 -31.89 0.96
CA ASN A 559 12.94 -31.78 2.13
C ASN A 559 12.80 -30.42 2.85
N PHE A 560 11.57 -29.92 2.99
CA PHE A 560 11.29 -28.69 3.73
C PHE A 560 11.70 -28.84 5.20
N GLY A 561 12.39 -27.84 5.74
CA GLY A 561 12.82 -27.81 7.14
C GLY A 561 13.48 -26.48 7.52
N PRO A 562 13.60 -26.20 8.84
CA PRO A 562 14.11 -24.91 9.34
C PRO A 562 15.57 -24.64 8.95
N ASP A 563 16.37 -25.69 8.74
CA ASP A 563 17.79 -25.57 8.36
C ASP A 563 18.01 -25.54 6.83
N GLN A 564 16.93 -25.66 6.04
CA GLN A 564 17.00 -25.81 4.58
C GLN A 564 16.70 -24.48 3.88
N ALA A 565 17.65 -23.55 3.95
CA ALA A 565 17.51 -22.19 3.40
C ALA A 565 17.99 -22.04 1.94
N PHE A 566 18.43 -23.12 1.28
CA PHE A 566 19.01 -23.07 -0.07
C PHE A 566 18.36 -24.05 -1.05
N ILE A 567 17.98 -23.51 -2.21
CA ILE A 567 17.53 -24.28 -3.36
C ILE A 567 18.72 -25.09 -3.92
N GLN A 568 18.58 -26.40 -3.93
CA GLN A 568 19.51 -27.32 -4.60
C GLN A 568 19.12 -27.60 -6.05
N ARG A 569 17.81 -27.64 -6.32
CA ARG A 569 17.26 -27.98 -7.63
C ARG A 569 15.86 -27.41 -7.76
N VAL A 570 15.50 -26.93 -8.95
CA VAL A 570 14.13 -26.52 -9.30
C VAL A 570 13.68 -27.26 -10.54
N SER A 571 12.45 -27.76 -10.55
CA SER A 571 11.79 -28.23 -11.76
C SER A 571 10.50 -27.45 -11.99
N LEU A 572 10.30 -26.98 -13.21
CA LEU A 572 9.07 -26.31 -13.64
C LEU A 572 8.37 -27.19 -14.67
N ASN A 573 7.13 -27.59 -14.38
CA ASN A 573 6.33 -28.48 -15.25
C ASN A 573 7.08 -29.77 -15.64
N GLY A 574 7.77 -30.38 -14.67
CA GLY A 574 8.56 -31.61 -14.85
C GLY A 574 9.93 -31.43 -15.51
N LYS A 575 10.28 -30.22 -15.97
CA LYS A 575 11.58 -29.92 -16.58
C LYS A 575 12.52 -29.27 -15.58
N LEU A 576 13.75 -29.77 -15.48
CA LEU A 576 14.80 -29.18 -14.67
C LEU A 576 15.09 -27.74 -15.16
N LEU A 577 15.20 -26.80 -14.23
CA LEU A 577 15.69 -25.45 -14.50
C LEU A 577 17.18 -25.38 -14.15
N ASP A 578 17.97 -24.84 -15.09
CA ASP A 578 19.40 -24.53 -14.96
C ASP A 578 19.65 -23.10 -14.45
N ARG A 579 18.61 -22.47 -13.89
CA ARG A 579 18.59 -21.08 -13.46
C ARG A 579 17.70 -20.91 -12.22
N THR A 580 17.92 -19.84 -11.47
CA THR A 580 17.17 -19.52 -10.23
C THR A 580 16.11 -18.44 -10.46
N TRP A 581 15.48 -18.44 -11.62
CA TRP A 581 14.46 -17.46 -11.99
C TRP A 581 13.42 -18.00 -12.96
N ILE A 582 12.22 -17.44 -12.89
CA ILE A 582 11.09 -17.71 -13.78
C ILE A 582 10.53 -16.41 -14.34
N THR A 583 9.74 -16.50 -15.41
CA THR A 583 8.99 -15.36 -15.93
C THR A 583 7.59 -15.31 -15.34
N HIS A 584 6.92 -14.16 -15.50
CA HIS A 584 5.50 -14.00 -15.17
C HIS A 584 4.61 -15.03 -15.87
#